data_AF-A0A3D4S546-F1
#
_entry.id   AF-A0A3D4S546-F1
#
_cell.length_a   1.000
_cell.length_b   1.000
_cell.length_c   1.000
_cell.angle_alpha   90.00
_cell.angle_beta   90.00
_cell.angle_gamma   90.00
#
_symmetry.space_group_name_H-M   'P 1'
#
loop_
_entity.id
_entity.type
_entity.pdbx_description
1 polymer ?
#
loop_
_entity_poly.entity_id
_entity_poly.type
_entity_poly.pdbx_seq_one_letter_code
_entity_poly.pdbx_strand_id
1 'polypeptide(L)'
;MVKKCQKCGQENSDDAQFCEECGQTLNGNESNSDYSSKNNGLVVCQNCGTENAGDNSFCEKCGNRLVSVIEVTDDAESTHEEKYTSKSESRAD
;
A
#
# COMPACT_ATOMS: atom_id res chain seq x y z
N MET A 1 -5.47 -20.69 31.31
CA MET A 1 -6.66 -20.94 30.45
C MET A 1 -6.14 -21.33 29.06
N VAL A 2 -6.94 -21.79 28.11
CA VAL A 2 -6.42 -22.09 26.74
C VAL A 2 -7.26 -21.38 25.68
N LYS A 3 -6.61 -20.97 24.59
CA LYS A 3 -7.22 -20.35 23.41
C LYS A 3 -7.25 -21.35 22.27
N LYS A 4 -8.43 -21.65 21.75
CA LYS A 4 -8.58 -22.51 20.57
C LYS A 4 -8.47 -21.67 19.30
N CYS A 5 -7.54 -22.04 18.42
CA CYS A 5 -7.38 -21.40 17.13
C CYS A 5 -8.63 -21.65 16.26
N GLN A 6 -9.28 -20.58 15.80
CA GLN A 6 -10.46 -20.69 14.94
C GLN A 6 -10.13 -21.17 13.51
N LYS A 7 -8.87 -21.06 13.08
CA LYS A 7 -8.43 -21.46 11.74
C LYS A 7 -8.10 -22.96 11.64
N CYS A 8 -7.38 -23.51 12.60
CA CYS A 8 -6.90 -24.90 12.56
C CYS A 8 -7.37 -25.78 13.72
N GLY A 9 -8.00 -25.19 14.74
CA GLY A 9 -8.48 -25.91 15.91
C GLY A 9 -7.44 -26.18 17.00
N GLN A 10 -6.17 -25.81 16.79
CA GLN A 10 -5.11 -26.01 17.79
C GLN A 10 -5.43 -25.31 19.12
N GLU A 11 -5.18 -26.00 20.22
CA GLU A 11 -5.25 -25.43 21.57
C GLU A 11 -3.91 -24.79 21.91
N ASN A 12 -3.93 -23.50 22.23
CA ASN A 12 -2.75 -22.71 22.57
C ASN A 12 -2.90 -22.17 24.00
N SER A 13 -1.80 -21.80 24.64
CA SER A 13 -1.79 -21.14 25.96
C SER A 13 -2.59 -19.84 25.95
N ASP A 14 -3.12 -19.40 27.10
CA ASP A 14 -3.87 -18.14 27.16
C ASP A 14 -3.01 -16.89 26.91
N ASP A 15 -1.71 -16.95 27.17
CA ASP A 15 -0.77 -15.88 26.83
C ASP A 15 -0.38 -15.85 25.35
N ALA A 16 -0.71 -16.89 24.58
CA ALA A 16 -0.31 -16.99 23.18
C ALA A 16 -0.97 -15.90 22.33
N GLN A 17 -0.14 -15.12 21.63
CA GLN A 17 -0.56 -14.09 20.67
C GLN A 17 -0.90 -14.68 19.29
N PHE A 18 -0.20 -15.75 18.91
CA PHE A 18 -0.32 -16.43 17.62
C PHE A 18 -0.46 -17.94 17.83
N CYS A 19 -1.11 -18.60 16.89
CA CYS A 19 -1.22 -20.04 16.84
C CYS A 19 0.13 -20.67 16.51
N GLU A 20 0.62 -21.55 17.37
CA GLU A 20 1.91 -22.24 17.16
C GLU A 20 1.90 -23.15 15.92
N GLU A 21 0.75 -23.71 15.57
CA GLU A 21 0.61 -24.62 14.42
C GLU A 21 0.43 -23.90 13.08
N CYS A 22 -0.32 -22.79 13.05
CA CYS A 22 -0.74 -22.17 11.78
C CYS A 22 -0.47 -20.67 11.68
N GLY A 23 0.07 -20.05 12.72
CA GLY A 23 0.45 -18.64 12.76
C GLY A 23 -0.71 -17.63 12.89
N GLN A 24 -1.96 -18.08 12.98
CA GLN A 24 -3.12 -17.18 13.11
C GLN A 24 -3.10 -16.43 14.45
N THR A 25 -3.43 -15.14 14.47
CA THR A 25 -3.57 -14.35 15.71
C THR A 25 -4.70 -14.88 16.60
N LEU A 26 -4.46 -14.95 17.91
CA LEU A 26 -5.41 -15.49 18.90
C LEU A 26 -6.00 -14.43 19.84
N ASN A 27 -5.44 -13.22 19.85
CA ASN A 27 -5.94 -12.08 20.61
C ASN A 27 -6.98 -11.32 19.76
N GLY A 28 -8.21 -11.82 19.79
CA GLY A 28 -9.35 -11.24 19.09
C GLY A 28 -9.88 -9.95 19.72
N ASN A 29 -9.15 -8.85 19.62
CA ASN A 29 -9.69 -7.51 19.76
C ASN A 29 -9.24 -6.62 18.58
N GLU A 30 -10.06 -6.65 17.54
CA GLU A 30 -10.26 -5.62 16.53
C GLU A 30 -9.02 -4.93 15.93
N SER A 31 -8.80 -5.21 14.65
CA SER A 31 -9.42 -4.35 13.66
C SER A 31 -9.33 -4.99 12.29
N ASN A 32 -10.31 -4.67 11.46
CA ASN A 32 -10.20 -4.63 10.01
C ASN A 32 -8.78 -4.87 9.51
N SER A 33 -8.54 -6.08 9.01
CA SER A 33 -7.51 -6.25 8.00
C SER A 33 -8.02 -5.73 6.65
N ASP A 34 -8.54 -4.49 6.65
CA ASP A 34 -8.44 -3.53 5.54
C ASP A 34 -7.00 -3.01 5.39
N TYR A 35 -6.03 -3.68 6.01
CA TYR A 35 -4.60 -3.36 5.93
C TYR A 35 -3.70 -4.58 5.71
N SER A 36 -4.26 -5.65 5.14
CA SER A 36 -3.46 -6.68 4.44
C SER A 36 -4.05 -7.08 3.09
N SER A 37 -4.69 -6.15 2.39
CA SER A 37 -4.17 -5.86 1.05
C SER A 37 -3.09 -4.80 1.28
N LYS A 38 -1.83 -5.19 1.46
CA LYS A 38 -0.88 -4.97 0.35
C LYS A 38 -1.63 -4.94 -0.98
N ASN A 39 -2.31 -3.82 -1.27
CA ASN A 39 -2.35 -3.31 -2.62
C ASN A 39 -0.88 -3.01 -2.94
N ASN A 40 -0.13 -4.08 -3.25
CA ASN A 40 1.00 -3.96 -4.16
C ASN A 40 0.40 -3.21 -5.34
N GLY A 41 0.78 -1.95 -5.47
CA GLY A 41 -0.04 -0.93 -6.10
C GLY A 41 -0.46 -1.38 -7.47
N LEU A 42 -1.73 -1.76 -7.61
CA LEU A 42 -2.38 -1.86 -8.90
C LEU A 42 -3.66 -1.02 -8.82
N VAL A 43 -3.78 -0.08 -9.75
CA VAL A 43 -4.92 0.82 -9.90
C VAL A 43 -5.60 0.55 -11.23
N VAL A 44 -6.91 0.31 -11.19
CA VAL A 44 -7.71 0.09 -12.39
C VAL A 44 -8.16 1.44 -12.95
N CYS A 45 -7.88 1.68 -14.23
CA CYS A 45 -8.29 2.88 -14.92
C CYS A 45 -9.81 2.94 -15.06
N GLN A 46 -10.45 3.91 -14.40
CA GLN A 46 -11.91 4.10 -14.45
C GLN A 46 -12.44 4.51 -15.84
N ASN A 47 -11.55 4.91 -16.76
CA ASN A 47 -11.94 5.28 -18.12
C ASN A 47 -11.97 4.09 -19.09
N CYS A 48 -11.03 3.14 -18.97
CA CYS A 48 -10.86 2.07 -19.96
C CYS A 48 -10.73 0.65 -19.37
N GLY A 49 -10.73 0.51 -18.04
CA GLY A 49 -10.64 -0.76 -17.33
C GLY A 49 -9.26 -1.40 -17.27
N THR A 50 -8.21 -0.74 -17.78
CA THR A 50 -6.84 -1.28 -17.71
C THR A 50 -6.30 -1.25 -16.29
N GLU A 51 -5.73 -2.36 -15.87
CA GLU A 51 -4.95 -2.47 -14.64
C GLU A 51 -3.57 -1.83 -14.86
N ASN A 52 -3.15 -0.95 -13.95
CA ASN A 52 -1.89 -0.21 -14.02
C ASN A 52 -1.18 -0.33 -12.66
N ALA A 53 0.13 -0.07 -12.59
CA ALA A 53 0.80 0.07 -11.30
C ALA A 53 0.27 1.27 -10.50
N GLY A 54 0.21 1.17 -9.18
CA GLY A 54 -0.36 2.17 -8.26
C GLY A 54 0.49 3.44 -8.17
N ASP A 55 1.75 3.34 -8.58
CA ASP A 55 2.68 4.47 -8.72
C ASP A 55 2.49 5.20 -10.07
N ASN A 56 1.74 4.63 -11.02
CA ASN A 56 1.49 5.27 -12.30
C ASN A 56 0.53 6.45 -12.12
N SER A 57 0.95 7.63 -12.58
CA SER A 57 0.08 8.82 -12.62
C SER A 57 -0.93 8.79 -13.77
N PHE A 58 -0.65 8.00 -14.82
CA PHE A 58 -1.47 7.93 -16.03
C PHE A 58 -1.62 6.47 -16.49
N CYS A 59 -2.77 6.18 -17.11
CA CYS A 59 -3.06 4.87 -17.68
C CYS A 59 -2.17 4.60 -18.89
N GLU A 60 -1.46 3.48 -18.88
CA GLU A 60 -0.55 3.07 -19.96
C GLU A 60 -1.28 2.77 -21.28
N LYS A 61 -2.58 2.48 -21.22
CA LYS A 61 -3.39 2.18 -22.42
C LYS A 61 -4.07 3.40 -23.03
N CYS A 62 -4.67 4.27 -22.20
CA CYS A 62 -5.52 5.36 -22.69
C CYS A 62 -5.04 6.76 -22.29
N GLY A 63 -3.97 6.88 -21.50
CA GLY A 63 -3.41 8.16 -21.07
C GLY A 63 -4.24 8.93 -20.03
N ASN A 64 -5.39 8.41 -19.58
CA ASN A 64 -6.17 9.06 -18.54
C ASN A 64 -5.44 9.04 -17.19
N ARG A 65 -5.60 10.12 -16.42
CA ARG A 65 -5.00 10.24 -15.10
C ARG A 65 -5.57 9.18 -14.14
N LEU A 66 -4.69 8.53 -13.40
CA LEU A 66 -5.05 7.59 -12.35
C LEU A 66 -5.11 8.34 -11.02
N VAL A 67 -6.14 8.08 -10.21
CA VAL A 67 -6.30 8.68 -8.88
C VAL A 67 -5.92 7.62 -7.86
N SER A 68 -4.66 7.62 -7.44
CA SER A 68 -4.20 6.84 -6.30
C SER A 68 -4.54 7.63 -5.03
N VAL A 69 -5.44 7.08 -4.20
CA VAL A 69 -5.66 7.56 -2.84
C VAL A 69 -4.48 7.08 -2.01
N ILE A 70 -3.34 7.77 -2.15
CA ILE A 70 -2.23 7.58 -1.24
C ILE A 70 -2.68 8.24 0.05
N GLU A 71 -2.93 7.43 1.07
CA GLU A 71 -3.11 7.91 2.44
C GLU A 71 -1.80 8.59 2.84
N VAL A 72 -1.77 9.91 2.63
CA VAL A 72 -0.81 10.82 3.22
C VAL A 72 -0.97 10.69 4.73
N THR A 73 -0.17 9.82 5.33
CA THR A 73 0.13 9.92 6.74
C THR A 73 0.91 11.21 6.90
N ASP A 74 0.20 12.22 7.39
CA ASP A 74 0.71 13.53 7.74
C ASP A 74 1.70 13.37 8.90
N ASP A 75 2.97 13.17 8.55
CA ASP A 75 4.10 13.55 9.39
C ASP A 75 5.02 14.42 8.53
N ALA A 76 4.66 15.70 8.54
CA ALA A 76 5.40 16.92 8.23
C ALA A 76 6.69 16.84 7.37
N GLU A 77 6.68 17.73 6.38
CA GLU A 77 7.80 18.58 5.96
C GLU A 77 8.80 18.00 4.94
N SER A 78 8.64 18.39 3.67
CA SER A 78 9.54 19.39 3.09
C SER A 78 9.09 19.78 1.68
N THR A 79 8.56 21.00 1.59
CA THR A 79 8.65 21.97 0.49
C THR A 79 8.93 21.47 -0.93
N HIS A 80 7.95 21.77 -1.79
CA HIS A 80 8.13 22.19 -3.18
C HIS A 80 9.39 23.04 -3.38
N GLU A 81 10.34 22.58 -4.19
CA GLU A 81 11.27 23.48 -4.87
C GLU A 81 11.37 23.07 -6.35
N GLU A 82 10.63 23.80 -7.18
CA GLU A 82 10.92 23.89 -8.60
C GLU A 82 12.31 24.49 -8.79
N LYS A 83 13.25 23.68 -9.25
CA LYS A 83 14.51 24.19 -9.77
C LYS A 83 15.12 23.25 -10.80
N TYR A 84 14.65 23.39 -12.04
CA TYR A 84 15.51 23.14 -13.19
C TYR A 84 15.44 24.33 -14.14
N THR A 85 15.91 25.47 -13.62
CA THR A 85 16.22 26.64 -14.42
C THR A 85 17.72 26.64 -14.72
N SER A 86 17.99 26.76 -16.02
CA SER A 86 19.17 27.39 -16.65
C SER A 86 20.40 26.53 -17.00
N LYS A 87 20.61 26.46 -18.33
CA LYS A 87 21.81 26.93 -19.05
C LYS A 87 22.70 25.85 -19.67
N SER A 88 22.39 25.47 -20.91
CA SER A 88 23.43 25.05 -21.86
C SER A 88 23.80 26.25 -22.74
N GLU A 89 24.82 26.99 -22.31
CA GLU A 89 25.64 27.77 -23.22
C GLU A 89 26.37 26.80 -24.16
N SER A 90 26.14 26.92 -25.47
CA SER A 90 26.99 26.30 -26.48
C SER A 90 27.39 27.35 -27.51
N ARG A 91 28.68 27.70 -27.42
CA ARG A 91 29.52 28.34 -28.44
C ARG A 91 29.25 27.76 -29.84
N ALA A 92 29.29 28.60 -30.88
CA ALA A 92 30.28 28.53 -31.95
C ALA A 92 30.03 29.64 -33.00
N ASP A 93 31.14 30.27 -33.37
CA ASP A 93 31.49 31.09 -34.56
C ASP A 93 30.40 31.46 -35.57
#